data_AF-A0AAV5NH86-F1
#
_entry.id   AF-A0AAV5NH86-F1
#
_cell.length_a   1.000
_cell.length_b   1.000
_cell.length_c   1.000
_cell.angle_alpha   90.00
_cell.angle_beta   90.00
_cell.angle_gamma   90.00
#
_symmetry.space_group_name_H-M   'P 1'
#
loop_
_entity.id
_entity.type
_entity.pdbx_description
1 polymer ?
#
loop_
_entity_poly.entity_id
_entity_poly.type
_entity_poly.pdbx_seq_one_letter_code
_entity_poly.pdbx_strand_id
1 'polypeptide(L)'
;MFSSMLTRDSEGTYWLKTPMESGVIQVEDVPYIAVEMDFRGSCGRHQTLCFRTNMDELVCVGPEHPIACDWDRPLDECGAIPYVHVRNGEGDFPIQARISRSVHFELAALAVQGHVEGKPCLGVWSQDCFFPLSRQP
;
A
#
# COMPACT_ATOMS: atom_id res chain seq x y z
N MET A 1 -19.31 10.77 3.32
CA MET A 1 -17.98 10.49 2.73
C MET A 1 -18.20 9.65 1.48
N PHE A 2 -17.68 10.08 0.32
CA PHE A 2 -17.85 9.38 -0.97
C PHE A 2 -16.77 8.31 -1.22
N SER A 3 -15.75 8.22 -0.38
CA SER A 3 -14.64 7.26 -0.53
C SER A 3 -15.06 5.80 -0.37
N SER A 4 -16.12 5.48 0.40
CA SER A 4 -16.64 4.11 0.55
C SER A 4 -17.47 3.61 -0.63
N MET A 5 -17.80 4.49 -1.60
CA MET A 5 -18.62 4.16 -2.76
C MET A 5 -17.78 3.66 -3.94
N LEU A 6 -16.44 3.75 -3.84
CA LEU A 6 -15.54 3.25 -4.85
C LEU A 6 -15.37 1.73 -4.71
N THR A 7 -15.72 1.01 -5.77
CA THR A 7 -15.42 -0.42 -5.95
C THR A 7 -14.59 -0.62 -7.23
N ARG A 8 -13.94 -1.77 -7.35
CA ARG A 8 -13.27 -2.23 -8.56
C ARG A 8 -13.89 -3.57 -8.96
N ASP A 9 -14.33 -3.70 -10.21
CA ASP A 9 -14.98 -4.93 -10.66
C ASP A 9 -13.97 -6.02 -11.07
N SER A 10 -14.47 -7.20 -11.43
CA SER A 10 -13.67 -8.34 -11.86
C SER A 10 -12.94 -8.13 -13.20
N GLU A 11 -13.27 -7.09 -13.96
CA GLU A 11 -12.57 -6.67 -15.18
C GLU A 11 -11.54 -5.57 -14.88
N GLY A 12 -11.41 -5.17 -13.62
CA GLY A 12 -10.48 -4.15 -13.15
C GLY A 12 -10.97 -2.71 -13.31
N THR A 13 -12.23 -2.50 -13.70
CA THR A 13 -12.85 -1.18 -13.89
C THR A 13 -13.26 -0.58 -12.54
N TYR A 14 -13.00 0.71 -12.37
CA TYR A 14 -13.38 1.44 -11.17
C TYR A 14 -14.79 2.03 -11.28
N TRP A 15 -15.62 1.80 -10.26
CA TRP A 15 -17.01 2.23 -10.19
C TRP A 15 -17.27 3.04 -8.94
N LEU A 16 -17.99 4.14 -9.08
CA LEU A 16 -18.62 4.85 -7.98
C LEU A 16 -20.07 4.37 -7.86
N LYS A 17 -20.36 3.54 -6.86
CA LYS A 17 -21.69 2.96 -6.61
C LYS A 17 -22.36 3.66 -5.43
N THR A 18 -23.51 4.28 -5.66
CA THR A 18 -24.46 4.71 -4.64
C THR A 18 -25.76 3.91 -4.79
N PRO A 19 -26.66 3.88 -3.79
CA PRO A 19 -27.93 3.17 -3.93
C PRO A 19 -28.81 3.63 -5.10
N MET A 20 -28.64 4.87 -5.56
CA MET A 20 -29.47 5.48 -6.61
C MET A 20 -28.77 5.57 -7.97
N GLU A 21 -27.43 5.66 -7.98
CA GLU A 21 -26.65 5.91 -9.19
C GLU A 21 -25.33 5.12 -9.17
N SER A 22 -24.91 4.65 -10.33
CA SER A 22 -23.60 4.04 -10.55
C SER A 22 -22.92 4.67 -11.76
N GLY A 23 -21.65 5.08 -11.59
CA GLY A 23 -20.84 5.63 -12.67
C GLY A 23 -19.46 4.98 -12.75
N VAL A 24 -18.93 4.87 -13.97
CA VAL A 24 -17.54 4.44 -14.20
C VAL A 24 -16.62 5.64 -14.05
N ILE A 25 -15.46 5.44 -13.43
CA ILE A 25 -14.39 6.44 -13.39
C ILE A 25 -13.12 5.91 -14.04
N GLN A 26 -12.39 6.79 -14.69
CA GLN A 26 -11.06 6.47 -15.21
C GLN A 26 -10.03 6.80 -14.13
N VAL A 27 -9.18 5.83 -13.83
CA VAL A 27 -8.08 5.94 -12.85
C VAL A 27 -6.79 5.58 -13.59
N GLU A 28 -5.82 6.48 -13.60
CA GLU A 28 -4.57 6.28 -14.33
C GLU A 28 -3.63 5.26 -13.67
N ASP A 29 -3.68 5.16 -12.34
CA ASP A 29 -2.80 4.32 -11.53
C ASP A 29 -3.63 3.61 -10.45
N VAL A 30 -3.89 4.32 -9.34
CA VAL A 30 -4.74 3.86 -8.25
C VAL A 30 -5.54 5.03 -7.67
N PRO A 31 -6.72 4.78 -7.07
CA PRO A 31 -7.65 5.84 -6.69
C PRO A 31 -7.22 6.63 -5.45
N TYR A 32 -6.31 6.08 -4.63
CA TYR A 32 -5.87 6.68 -3.38
C TYR A 32 -4.36 6.90 -3.38
N ILE A 33 -3.93 7.90 -2.61
CA ILE A 33 -2.52 8.16 -2.34
C ILE A 33 -2.34 8.18 -0.83
N ALA A 34 -1.46 7.35 -0.28
CA ALA A 34 -1.02 7.43 1.12
C ALA A 34 -0.08 8.63 1.28
N VAL A 35 -0.59 9.68 1.93
CA VAL A 35 0.08 10.98 2.05
C VAL A 35 0.79 11.16 3.38
N GLU A 36 0.39 10.41 4.41
CA GLU A 36 1.01 10.45 5.73
C GLU A 36 1.15 9.04 6.30
N MET A 37 2.11 8.88 7.19
CA MET A 37 2.36 7.68 7.97
C MET A 37 2.45 8.03 9.45
N ASP A 38 1.85 7.17 10.27
CA ASP A 38 1.93 7.20 11.72
C ASP A 38 2.33 5.82 12.23
N PHE A 39 2.88 5.74 13.44
CA PHE A 39 3.29 4.48 14.07
C PHE A 39 2.56 4.30 15.40
N ARG A 40 2.04 3.09 15.61
CA ARG A 40 1.40 2.69 16.86
C ARG A 40 2.10 1.48 17.47
N GLY A 41 2.07 1.38 18.80
CA GLY A 41 2.61 0.25 19.54
C GLY A 41 4.10 0.35 19.84
N SER A 42 4.72 -0.80 20.11
CA SER A 42 6.14 -0.91 20.48
C SER A 42 7.04 -0.88 19.23
N CYS A 43 8.19 -0.22 19.31
CA CYS A 43 9.15 -0.14 18.21
C CYS A 43 9.63 -1.53 17.75
N GLY A 44 9.97 -1.66 16.45
CA GLY A 44 10.51 -2.90 15.89
C GLY A 44 9.44 -3.80 15.26
N ARG A 45 9.52 -5.12 15.48
CA ARG A 45 8.67 -6.10 14.78
C ARG A 45 7.17 -5.96 15.07
N HIS A 46 6.84 -5.56 16.29
CA HIS A 46 5.47 -5.41 16.77
C HIS A 46 4.87 -4.02 16.49
N GLN A 47 5.61 -3.14 15.80
CA GLN A 47 5.07 -1.83 15.44
C GLN A 47 3.89 -1.99 14.49
N THR A 48 2.98 -1.03 14.48
CA THR A 48 1.89 -0.96 13.51
C THR A 48 2.04 0.33 12.74
N LEU A 49 2.38 0.23 11.46
CA LEU A 49 2.43 1.36 10.55
C LEU A 49 1.02 1.64 10.05
N CYS A 50 0.53 2.87 10.20
CA CYS A 50 -0.78 3.27 9.68
C CYS A 50 -0.61 4.44 8.73
N PHE A 51 -1.19 4.32 7.53
CA PHE A 51 -1.20 5.36 6.53
C PHE A 51 -2.52 6.12 6.57
N ARG A 52 -2.44 7.44 6.32
CA ARG A 52 -3.60 8.26 5.99
C ARG A 52 -3.60 8.55 4.49
N THR A 53 -4.71 8.26 3.83
CA THR A 53 -4.85 8.57 2.40
C THR A 53 -5.22 10.03 2.18
N ASN A 54 -5.10 10.51 0.93
CA ASN A 54 -5.58 11.81 0.48
C ASN A 54 -7.09 12.04 0.68
N MET A 55 -7.84 10.98 1.01
CA MET A 55 -9.27 11.01 1.31
C MET A 55 -9.55 10.78 2.81
N ASP A 56 -8.55 10.97 3.67
CA ASP A 56 -8.62 10.79 5.13
C ASP A 56 -8.99 9.37 5.60
N GLU A 57 -8.80 8.36 4.74
CA GLU A 57 -8.97 6.95 5.12
C GLU A 57 -7.70 6.47 5.83
N LEU A 58 -7.89 5.82 6.99
CA LEU A 58 -6.79 5.24 7.77
C LEU A 58 -6.63 3.76 7.43
N VAL A 59 -5.43 3.38 7.00
CA VAL A 59 -5.09 2.02 6.58
C VAL A 59 -3.88 1.54 7.38
N CYS A 60 -4.07 0.58 8.28
CA CYS A 60 -2.98 0.04 9.08
C CYS A 60 -2.38 -1.20 8.41
N VAL A 61 -1.09 -1.11 8.08
CA VAL A 61 -0.33 -2.13 7.37
C VAL A 61 -0.27 -3.41 8.19
N GLY A 62 -0.62 -4.51 7.55
CA GLY A 62 -0.67 -5.83 8.18
C GLY A 62 -1.13 -6.89 7.19
N PRO A 63 -1.54 -8.08 7.65
CA PRO A 63 -2.02 -9.16 6.80
C PRO A 63 -3.24 -8.76 5.94
N GLU A 64 -4.12 -7.91 6.46
CA GLU A 64 -5.32 -7.44 5.75
C GLU A 64 -5.03 -6.28 4.79
N HIS A 65 -3.98 -5.51 5.08
CA HIS A 65 -3.57 -4.35 4.30
C HIS A 65 -2.08 -4.44 3.93
N PRO A 66 -1.67 -5.46 3.16
CA PRO A 66 -0.26 -5.65 2.84
C PRO A 66 0.27 -4.52 1.96
N ILE A 67 1.56 -4.22 2.13
CA ILE A 67 2.30 -3.41 1.17
C ILE A 67 2.74 -4.32 0.01
N ALA A 68 2.41 -3.93 -1.20
CA ALA A 68 2.89 -4.52 -2.44
C ALA A 68 3.94 -3.60 -3.07
N CYS A 69 5.13 -4.13 -3.31
CA CYS A 69 6.22 -3.42 -3.97
C CYS A 69 6.97 -4.39 -4.90
N ASP A 70 7.37 -3.92 -6.08
CA ASP A 70 8.28 -4.65 -6.98
C ASP A 70 9.73 -4.57 -6.45
N TRP A 71 9.94 -5.13 -5.26
CA TRP A 71 11.19 -4.98 -4.49
C TRP A 71 12.38 -5.66 -5.16
N ASP A 72 12.16 -6.65 -6.04
CA ASP A 72 13.20 -7.42 -6.74
C ASP A 72 13.70 -6.72 -8.01
N ARG A 73 13.36 -5.44 -8.21
CA ARG A 73 13.83 -4.62 -9.33
C ARG A 73 15.25 -4.06 -9.08
N PRO A 74 16.10 -3.93 -10.12
CA PRO A 74 17.39 -3.24 -10.01
C PRO A 74 17.25 -1.78 -9.54
N LEU A 75 18.19 -1.33 -8.69
CA LEU A 75 18.15 -0.02 -7.98
C LEU A 75 18.33 1.19 -8.93
N ASP A 76 18.89 0.92 -10.10
CA ASP A 76 19.22 1.83 -11.20
C ASP A 76 18.00 2.21 -12.05
N GLU A 77 16.90 1.46 -11.94
CA GLU A 77 15.60 1.88 -12.44
C GLU A 77 14.86 2.66 -11.33
N CYS A 78 14.09 3.70 -11.70
CA CYS A 78 13.28 4.48 -10.76
C CYS A 78 12.67 3.56 -9.69
N GLY A 79 13.07 3.76 -8.42
CA GLY A 79 12.77 2.84 -7.32
C GLY A 79 11.31 2.40 -7.32
N ALA A 80 11.08 1.13 -7.06
CA ALA A 80 9.76 0.52 -7.12
C ALA A 80 8.74 1.33 -6.29
N ILE A 81 7.62 1.66 -6.93
CA ILE A 81 6.56 2.44 -6.28
C ILE A 81 5.79 1.44 -5.40
N PRO A 82 5.76 1.62 -4.06
CA PRO A 82 4.99 0.74 -3.22
C PRO A 82 3.53 1.18 -3.18
N TYR A 83 2.65 0.20 -3.04
CA TYR A 83 1.21 0.36 -2.89
C TYR A 83 0.77 -0.34 -1.60
N VAL A 84 -0.25 0.17 -0.92
CA VAL A 84 -0.88 -0.50 0.21
C VAL A 84 -2.28 -0.96 -0.20
N HIS A 85 -2.63 -2.19 0.18
CA HIS A 85 -3.98 -2.70 0.02
C HIS A 85 -4.95 -1.95 0.95
N VAL A 86 -5.96 -1.30 0.39
CA VAL A 86 -6.98 -0.56 1.18
C VAL A 86 -8.14 -1.49 1.51
N ARG A 87 -8.67 -2.21 0.51
CA ARG A 87 -9.78 -3.15 0.68
C ARG A 87 -9.97 -4.01 -0.56
N ASN A 88 -10.74 -5.09 -0.40
CA ASN A 88 -11.09 -5.97 -1.49
C ASN A 88 -11.99 -5.24 -2.51
N GLY A 89 -11.71 -5.44 -3.80
CA GLY A 89 -12.67 -5.21 -4.87
C GLY A 89 -13.46 -6.50 -5.16
N GLU A 90 -14.04 -6.57 -6.35
CA GLU A 90 -14.69 -7.78 -6.86
C GLU A 90 -13.65 -8.62 -7.64
N GLY A 91 -13.61 -9.92 -7.39
CA GLY A 91 -12.63 -10.83 -8.00
C GLY A 91 -11.20 -10.61 -7.48
N ASP A 92 -10.22 -10.64 -8.39
CA ASP A 92 -8.79 -10.55 -8.08
C ASP A 92 -8.24 -9.12 -8.03
N PHE A 93 -9.10 -8.11 -8.19
CA PHE A 93 -8.69 -6.71 -8.33
C PHE A 93 -8.98 -5.91 -7.06
N PRO A 94 -8.00 -5.77 -6.15
CA PRO A 94 -8.18 -4.98 -4.96
C PRO A 94 -8.19 -3.48 -5.26
N ILE A 95 -8.67 -2.74 -4.26
CA ILE A 95 -8.48 -1.29 -4.18
C ILE A 95 -7.21 -1.02 -3.40
N GLN A 96 -6.33 -0.24 -4.01
CA GLN A 96 -5.02 0.07 -3.46
C GLN A 96 -4.84 1.58 -3.31
N ALA A 97 -3.90 1.96 -2.46
CA ALA A 97 -3.38 3.32 -2.36
C ALA A 97 -1.90 3.33 -2.72
N ARG A 98 -1.51 4.25 -3.59
CA ARG A 98 -0.10 4.47 -3.92
C ARG A 98 0.58 5.19 -2.78
N ILE A 99 1.74 4.73 -2.38
CA ILE A 99 2.52 5.41 -1.35
C ILE A 99 3.18 6.64 -1.98
N SER A 100 2.95 7.81 -1.36
CA SER A 100 3.56 9.05 -1.81
C SER A 100 5.09 9.01 -1.63
N ARG A 101 5.81 9.85 -2.38
CA ARG A 101 7.27 9.92 -2.25
C ARG A 101 7.73 10.28 -0.83
N SER A 102 7.01 11.17 -0.13
CA SER A 102 7.34 11.53 1.25
C SER A 102 7.27 10.32 2.17
N VAL A 103 6.12 9.65 2.18
CA VAL A 103 5.91 8.46 3.00
C VAL A 103 6.88 7.33 2.64
N HIS A 104 7.21 7.19 1.35
CA HIS A 104 8.20 6.21 0.91
C HIS A 104 9.60 6.47 1.51
N PHE A 105 10.04 7.73 1.59
CA PHE A 105 11.32 8.05 2.25
C PHE A 105 11.29 7.76 3.75
N GLU A 106 10.16 8.00 4.41
CA GLU A 106 9.99 7.66 5.82
C GLU A 106 10.02 6.14 6.04
N LEU A 107 9.37 5.36 5.18
CA LEU A 107 9.46 3.90 5.19
C LEU A 107 10.90 3.41 4.95
N ALA A 108 11.61 4.02 4.00
CA ALA A 108 13.01 3.68 3.73
C ALA A 108 13.91 3.94 4.94
N ALA A 109 13.63 4.99 5.73
CA ALA A 109 14.36 5.28 6.97
C ALA A 109 14.08 4.24 8.07
N LEU A 110 12.91 3.59 8.06
CA LEU A 110 12.55 2.51 8.98
C LEU A 110 12.95 1.12 8.46
N ALA A 111 13.44 1.03 7.22
CA ALA A 111 13.70 -0.25 6.58
C ALA A 111 14.86 -0.98 7.29
N VAL A 112 14.62 -2.27 7.57
CA VAL A 112 15.59 -3.18 8.15
C VAL A 112 15.94 -4.28 7.16
N GLN A 113 17.10 -4.91 7.36
CA GLN A 113 17.51 -6.06 6.57
C GLN A 113 16.61 -7.26 6.85
N GLY A 114 16.17 -7.91 5.78
CA GLY A 114 15.37 -9.12 5.79
C GLY A 114 15.72 -10.04 4.63
N HIS A 115 15.06 -11.18 4.57
CA HIS A 115 15.21 -12.14 3.49
C HIS A 115 13.83 -12.57 3.00
N VAL A 116 13.61 -12.48 1.70
CA VAL A 116 12.39 -12.97 1.04
C VAL A 116 12.84 -13.92 -0.07
N GLU A 117 12.29 -15.14 -0.06
CA GLU A 117 12.68 -16.20 -1.01
C GLU A 117 14.19 -16.48 -1.07
N GLY A 118 14.89 -16.32 0.07
CA GLY A 118 16.34 -16.52 0.17
C GLY A 118 17.18 -15.38 -0.41
N LYS A 119 16.57 -14.30 -0.92
CA LYS A 119 17.25 -13.09 -1.40
C LYS A 119 17.31 -12.02 -0.30
N PRO A 120 18.45 -11.35 -0.08
CA PRO A 120 18.55 -10.25 0.86
C PRO A 120 17.79 -9.03 0.34
N CYS A 121 16.96 -8.44 1.20
CA CYS A 121 16.15 -7.28 0.87
C CYS A 121 16.05 -6.33 2.06
N LEU A 122 15.70 -5.08 1.77
CA LEU A 122 15.30 -4.09 2.77
C LEU A 122 13.79 -4.02 2.80
N GLY A 123 13.23 -3.97 4.00
CA GLY A 123 11.78 -3.91 4.18
C GLY A 123 11.40 -3.43 5.58
N VAL A 124 10.11 -3.26 5.81
CA VAL A 124 9.58 -2.77 7.08
C VAL A 124 8.79 -3.86 7.78
N TRP A 125 8.79 -3.83 9.10
CA TRP A 125 7.89 -4.65 9.91
C TRP A 125 6.64 -3.87 10.25
N SER A 126 5.49 -4.52 10.14
CA SER A 126 4.23 -4.04 10.71
C SER A 126 3.35 -5.23 11.10
N GLN A 127 2.76 -5.22 12.29
CA GLN A 127 1.93 -6.31 12.82
C GLN A 127 2.58 -7.70 12.69
N ASP A 128 3.86 -7.81 13.09
CA ASP A 128 4.63 -9.05 13.01
C ASP A 128 4.80 -9.62 11.59
N CYS A 129 4.50 -8.82 10.56
CA CYS A 129 4.68 -9.16 9.15
C CYS A 129 5.79 -8.30 8.54
N PHE A 130 6.63 -8.91 7.71
CA PHE A 130 7.69 -8.22 7.00
C PHE A 130 7.27 -7.90 5.57
N PHE A 131 7.40 -6.63 5.18
CA PHE A 131 7.04 -6.13 3.87
C PHE A 131 8.30 -5.65 3.13
N PRO A 132 8.75 -6.36 2.10
CA PRO A 132 9.94 -5.97 1.34
C PRO A 132 9.67 -4.73 0.49
N LEU A 133 10.64 -3.81 0.45
CA LEU A 133 10.57 -2.54 -0.27
C LEU A 133 11.61 -2.45 -1.40
N SER A 134 12.82 -2.95 -1.19
CA SER A 134 13.87 -2.94 -2.21
C SER A 134 14.88 -4.08 -2.02
N ARG A 135 15.63 -4.41 -3.07
CA ARG A 135 16.83 -5.24 -2.95
C ARG A 135 17.85 -4.60 -2.02
N GLN A 136 18.58 -5.45 -1.29
CA GLN A 136 19.77 -5.01 -0.60
C GLN A 136 20.90 -4.83 -1.64
N PRO A 137 21.67 -3.73 -1.58
CA PRO A 137 22.86 -3.58 -2.41
C PRO A 137 23.94 -4.62 -2.10
#